data_AF-A0A534BYE1-F1
#
_entry.id   AF-A0A534BYE1-F1
#
_cell.length_a   1.000
_cell.length_b   1.000
_cell.length_c   1.000
_cell.angle_alpha   90.00
_cell.angle_beta   90.00
_cell.angle_gamma   90.00
#
_symmetry.space_group_name_H-M   'P 1'
#
loop_
_entity.id
_entity.type
_entity.pdbx_description
1 polymer ?
#
loop_
_entity_poly.entity_id
_entity_poly.type
_entity_poly.pdbx_seq_one_letter_code
_entity_poly.pdbx_strand_id
1 'polypeptide(L)'
;MRQILLDAVPSEEDWIAVVGYIHSLPAAVPPVTLRGDRRRGAELYASCAGCHGPRAEGNDAVKAPPLRWLPDWYIARQVNKFGTGQRGSAPEDVPGTQMRAAAATLHSDSDAPAVAAFIVTSLSR
;
A
#
# COMPACT_ATOMS: atom_id res chain seq x y z
N MET A 1 2.01 -38.16 0.04
CA MET A 1 1.57 -36.83 0.53
C MET A 1 2.24 -35.65 -0.17
N ARG A 2 3.48 -35.75 -0.68
CA ARG A 2 4.16 -34.66 -1.40
C ARG A 2 3.54 -34.31 -2.77
N GLN A 3 2.81 -35.26 -3.38
CA GLN A 3 2.16 -35.08 -4.69
C GLN A 3 0.92 -34.18 -4.63
N ILE A 4 0.12 -34.26 -3.54
CA ILE A 4 -1.09 -33.45 -3.35
C ILE A 4 -0.79 -31.95 -3.19
N LEU A 5 0.42 -31.60 -2.72
CA LEU A 5 0.83 -30.20 -2.57
C LEU A 5 1.25 -29.54 -3.89
N LEU A 6 1.62 -30.32 -4.91
CA LEU A 6 1.97 -29.78 -6.23
C LEU A 6 0.71 -29.45 -7.05
N ASP A 7 -0.36 -30.24 -6.90
CA ASP A 7 -1.63 -30.04 -7.61
C ASP A 7 -2.45 -28.85 -7.05
N ALA A 8 -2.02 -28.25 -5.93
CA ALA A 8 -2.63 -27.07 -5.32
C ALA A 8 -1.92 -25.75 -5.68
N VAL A 9 -0.77 -25.81 -6.35
CA VAL A 9 -0.07 -24.63 -6.84
C VAL A 9 -0.63 -24.31 -8.23
N PRO A 10 -1.23 -23.12 -8.44
CA PRO A 10 -1.76 -22.76 -9.75
C PRO A 10 -0.66 -22.81 -10.81
N SER A 11 -0.99 -23.38 -11.96
CA SER A 11 -0.11 -23.37 -13.13
C SER A 11 0.09 -21.94 -13.64
N GLU A 12 1.07 -21.74 -14.52
CA GLU A 12 1.25 -20.45 -15.19
C GLU A 12 0.01 -20.03 -15.99
N GLU A 13 -0.65 -20.99 -16.63
CA GLU A 13 -1.91 -20.78 -17.35
C GLU A 13 -3.03 -20.32 -16.41
N ASP A 14 -3.13 -20.91 -15.21
CA ASP A 14 -4.09 -20.48 -14.19
C ASP A 14 -3.82 -19.04 -13.74
N TRP A 15 -2.56 -18.66 -13.56
CA TRP A 15 -2.20 -17.29 -13.22
C TRP A 15 -2.54 -16.30 -14.34
N ILE A 16 -2.27 -16.65 -15.60
CA ILE A 16 -2.65 -15.83 -16.75
C ILE A 16 -4.16 -15.65 -16.80
N ALA A 17 -4.93 -16.70 -16.55
CA ALA A 17 -6.39 -16.63 -16.52
C ALA A 17 -6.90 -15.71 -15.40
N VAL A 18 -6.33 -15.80 -14.19
CA VAL A 18 -6.67 -14.91 -13.07
C VAL A 18 -6.33 -13.45 -13.39
N VAL A 19 -5.14 -13.20 -13.94
CA VAL A 19 -4.72 -11.85 -14.33
C VAL A 19 -5.65 -11.30 -15.41
N GLY A 20 -5.99 -12.09 -16.42
CA GLY A 20 -6.94 -11.71 -17.47
C GLY A 20 -8.32 -11.38 -16.92
N TYR A 21 -8.84 -12.21 -16.01
CA TYR A 21 -10.11 -11.96 -15.34
C TYR A 21 -10.10 -10.65 -14.54
N ILE A 22 -9.06 -10.40 -13.72
CA ILE A 22 -8.94 -9.16 -12.93
C ILE A 22 -8.92 -7.93 -13.85
N HIS A 23 -8.20 -7.98 -14.97
CA HIS A 23 -8.19 -6.88 -15.95
C HIS A 23 -9.55 -6.62 -16.60
N SER A 24 -10.40 -7.65 -16.70
CA SER A 24 -11.75 -7.50 -17.26
C SER A 24 -12.75 -6.84 -16.29
N LEU A 25 -12.41 -6.75 -15.00
CA LEU A 25 -13.31 -6.17 -14.00
C LEU A 25 -13.41 -4.65 -14.16
N PRO A 26 -14.59 -4.05 -13.91
CA PRO A 26 -14.71 -2.60 -13.89
C PRO A 26 -13.83 -2.01 -12.79
N ALA A 27 -13.18 -0.88 -13.09
CA ALA A 27 -12.47 -0.11 -12.08
C ALA A 27 -13.46 0.35 -11.00
N ALA A 28 -13.10 0.15 -9.73
CA ALA A 28 -13.90 0.57 -8.59
C ALA A 28 -13.08 1.49 -7.68
N VAL A 29 -13.69 2.59 -7.23
CA VAL A 29 -13.13 3.43 -6.17
C VAL A 29 -13.44 2.76 -4.84
N PRO A 30 -12.43 2.40 -4.03
CA PRO A 30 -12.69 1.80 -2.73
C PRO A 30 -13.49 2.74 -1.83
N PRO A 31 -14.45 2.24 -1.05
CA PRO A 31 -15.12 3.05 -0.04
C PRO A 31 -14.13 3.46 1.05
N VAL A 32 -14.34 4.64 1.63
CA VAL A 32 -13.64 5.07 2.85
C VAL A 32 -14.24 4.31 4.04
N THR A 33 -13.41 3.60 4.79
CA THR A 33 -13.80 2.73 5.91
C THR A 33 -13.20 3.17 7.26
N LEU A 34 -12.08 3.87 7.25
CA LEU A 34 -11.38 4.36 8.43
C LEU A 34 -11.77 5.80 8.76
N ARG A 35 -11.80 6.10 10.07
CA ARG A 35 -11.85 7.47 10.57
C ARG A 35 -10.45 7.87 11.04
N GLY A 36 -9.90 8.92 10.45
CA GLY A 36 -8.59 9.48 10.82
C GLY A 36 -8.60 11.01 10.72
N ASP A 37 -7.77 11.67 11.53
CA ASP A 37 -7.60 13.13 11.44
C ASP A 37 -6.84 13.48 10.16
N ARG A 38 -7.54 14.04 9.17
CA ARG A 38 -6.96 14.41 7.88
C ARG A 38 -5.91 15.51 7.97
N ARG A 39 -6.00 16.41 8.95
CA ARG A 39 -5.01 17.49 9.13
C ARG A 39 -3.70 16.88 9.61
N ARG A 40 -3.76 16.01 10.62
CA ARG A 40 -2.62 15.22 11.08
C ARG A 40 -2.06 14.34 9.94
N GLY A 41 -2.94 13.71 9.16
CA GLY A 41 -2.55 12.92 8.00
C GLY A 41 -1.78 13.71 6.96
N ALA A 42 -2.19 14.94 6.66
CA ALA A 42 -1.49 15.83 5.74
C ALA A 42 -0.10 16.24 6.25
N GLU A 43 0.01 16.55 7.55
CA GLU A 43 1.29 16.88 8.19
C GLU A 43 2.28 15.70 8.11
N LEU A 44 1.80 14.49 8.40
CA LEU A 44 2.61 13.26 8.31
C LEU A 44 2.98 12.92 6.87
N TYR A 45 2.04 13.04 5.94
CA TYR A 45 2.25 12.68 4.53
C TYR A 45 3.27 13.57 3.82
N ALA A 46 3.54 14.78 4.33
CA ALA A 46 4.50 15.71 3.73
C ALA A 46 5.89 15.06 3.51
N SER A 47 6.35 14.19 4.42
CA SER A 47 7.60 13.43 4.25
C SER A 47 7.48 12.29 3.23
N CYS A 48 6.29 11.68 3.13
CA CYS A 48 6.00 10.59 2.20
C CYS A 48 5.91 11.10 0.74
N ALA A 49 5.46 12.34 0.55
CA ALA A 49 5.21 12.95 -0.75
C ALA A 49 6.47 13.05 -1.63
N GLY A 50 7.67 13.07 -1.04
CA GLY A 50 8.93 13.09 -1.79
C GLY A 50 9.12 11.88 -2.70
N CYS A 51 8.61 10.72 -2.29
CA CYS A 51 8.65 9.49 -3.09
C CYS A 51 7.30 9.16 -3.71
N HIS A 52 6.20 9.29 -2.96
CA HIS A 52 4.87 8.89 -3.43
C HIS A 52 4.12 9.98 -4.21
N GLY A 53 4.69 11.18 -4.33
CA GLY A 53 4.08 12.33 -4.99
C GLY A 53 3.07 13.07 -4.09
N PRO A 54 2.80 14.36 -4.37
CA PRO A 54 1.92 15.19 -3.53
C PRO A 54 0.45 14.74 -3.53
N ARG A 55 0.02 14.01 -4.57
CA ARG A 55 -1.33 13.44 -4.72
C ARG A 55 -1.34 11.92 -4.60
N ALA A 56 -0.27 11.36 -4.03
CA ALA A 56 -0.09 9.91 -3.89
C ALA A 56 -0.14 9.17 -5.24
N GLU A 57 0.30 9.84 -6.30
CA GLU A 57 0.31 9.34 -7.67
C GLU A 57 1.38 8.28 -7.96
N GLY A 58 2.35 8.12 -7.05
CA GLY A 58 3.51 7.28 -7.26
C GLY A 58 4.61 7.97 -8.08
N ASN A 59 5.77 7.32 -8.12
CA ASN A 59 6.92 7.75 -8.89
C ASN A 59 7.74 6.52 -9.31
N ASP A 60 7.62 6.16 -10.59
CA ASP A 60 8.27 4.97 -11.15
C ASP A 60 9.80 5.05 -11.12
N ALA A 61 10.38 6.25 -11.20
CA ALA A 61 11.83 6.45 -11.19
C ALA A 61 12.48 5.98 -9.88
N VAL A 62 11.73 6.01 -8.78
CA VAL A 62 12.16 5.53 -7.46
C VAL A 62 11.38 4.28 -7.02
N LYS A 63 10.64 3.65 -7.94
CA LYS A 63 9.80 2.46 -7.67
C LYS A 63 8.79 2.69 -6.53
N ALA A 64 8.35 3.92 -6.33
CA ALA A 64 7.32 4.25 -5.36
C ALA A 64 5.94 4.03 -6.01
N PRO A 65 5.14 3.06 -5.54
CA PRO A 65 3.86 2.78 -6.16
C PRO A 65 2.86 3.92 -5.93
N PRO A 66 1.86 4.08 -6.82
CA PRO A 66 0.68 4.88 -6.52
C PRO A 66 -0.01 4.34 -5.27
N LEU A 67 -0.36 5.24 -4.35
CA LEU A 67 -1.17 4.88 -3.18
C LEU A 67 -2.64 5.27 -3.37
N ARG A 68 -2.90 6.16 -4.34
CA ARG A 68 -4.26 6.44 -4.81
C ARG A 68 -4.93 5.15 -5.30
N TRP A 69 -6.24 5.05 -5.08
CA TRP A 69 -7.08 3.87 -5.42
C TRP A 69 -6.86 2.63 -4.56
N LEU A 70 -5.97 2.66 -3.56
CA LEU A 70 -5.89 1.62 -2.56
C LEU A 70 -6.95 1.88 -1.46
N PRO A 71 -7.59 0.83 -0.91
CA PRO A 71 -8.45 0.98 0.25
C PRO A 71 -7.68 1.57 1.43
N ASP A 72 -8.32 2.46 2.19
CA ASP A 72 -7.70 3.12 3.34
C ASP A 72 -7.23 2.13 4.42
N TRP A 73 -8.03 1.10 4.71
CA TRP A 73 -7.64 0.02 5.62
C TRP A 73 -6.37 -0.71 5.16
N TYR A 74 -6.19 -0.85 3.84
CA TYR A 74 -5.02 -1.51 3.28
C TYR A 74 -3.79 -0.63 3.45
N ILE A 75 -3.88 0.67 3.14
CA ILE A 75 -2.80 1.63 3.33
C ILE A 75 -2.35 1.63 4.80
N ALA A 76 -3.28 1.82 5.75
CA ALA A 76 -2.96 1.83 7.17
C ALA A 76 -2.28 0.53 7.61
N ARG A 77 -2.79 -0.63 7.16
CA ARG A 77 -2.21 -1.94 7.46
C ARG A 77 -0.81 -2.10 6.89
N GLN A 78 -0.55 -1.69 5.65
CA GLN A 78 0.77 -1.83 5.03
C GLN A 78 1.80 -0.95 5.71
N VAL A 79 1.44 0.29 6.00
CA VAL A 79 2.31 1.22 6.71
C VAL A 79 2.68 0.67 8.10
N ASN A 80 1.72 0.14 8.85
CA ASN A 80 2.00 -0.53 10.13
C ASN A 80 2.91 -1.75 9.96
N LYS A 81 2.71 -2.57 8.92
CA LYS A 81 3.58 -3.72 8.64
C LYS A 81 5.01 -3.31 8.29
N PHE A 82 5.18 -2.21 7.55
CA PHE A 82 6.50 -1.64 7.30
C PHE A 82 7.11 -1.10 8.58
N GLY A 83 6.40 -0.28 9.36
CA GLY A 83 6.92 0.30 10.61
C GLY A 83 7.32 -0.74 11.66
N THR A 84 6.63 -1.89 11.68
CA THR A 84 6.95 -3.04 12.56
C THR A 84 7.95 -4.04 11.97
N GLY A 85 8.41 -3.83 10.74
CA GLY A 85 9.34 -4.74 10.06
C GLY A 85 8.74 -6.07 9.60
N GLN A 86 7.42 -6.26 9.68
CA GLN A 86 6.73 -7.40 9.06
C GLN A 86 6.81 -7.39 7.53
N ARG A 87 7.10 -6.21 6.94
CA ARG A 87 7.36 -5.99 5.52
C ARG A 87 8.60 -5.13 5.35
N GLY A 88 9.38 -5.36 4.29
CA GLY A 88 10.59 -4.56 4.00
C GLY A 88 11.81 -4.88 4.87
N SER A 89 11.90 -6.12 5.38
CA SER A 89 13.03 -6.58 6.20
C SER A 89 14.00 -7.51 5.47
N ALA A 90 13.67 -7.92 4.24
CA ALA A 90 14.56 -8.75 3.44
C ALA A 90 15.73 -7.89 2.92
N PRO A 91 17.00 -8.33 3.06
CA PRO A 91 18.17 -7.55 2.64
C PRO A 91 18.16 -7.11 1.16
N GLU A 92 17.58 -7.93 0.30
CA GLU A 92 17.43 -7.69 -1.14
C GLU A 92 16.25 -6.75 -1.48
N ASP A 93 15.32 -6.53 -0.55
CA ASP A 93 14.18 -5.63 -0.72
C ASP A 93 14.58 -4.19 -0.39
N VAL A 94 15.41 -3.60 -1.26
CA VAL A 94 15.87 -2.20 -1.12
C VAL A 94 14.70 -1.22 -1.03
N PRO A 95 13.67 -1.26 -1.92
CA PRO A 95 12.52 -0.37 -1.81
C PRO A 95 11.71 -0.61 -0.52
N GLY A 96 11.55 -1.87 -0.09
CA GLY A 96 10.87 -2.18 1.15
C GLY A 96 11.63 -1.69 2.39
N THR A 97 12.97 -1.75 2.38
CA THR A 97 13.81 -1.21 3.45
C THR A 97 13.66 0.31 3.57
N GLN A 98 13.56 1.01 2.43
CA GLN A 98 13.25 2.46 2.41
C GLN A 98 11.87 2.73 3.00
N MET A 99 10.85 1.96 2.61
CA MET A 99 9.50 2.10 3.18
C MET A 99 9.43 1.77 4.67
N ARG A 100 10.20 0.79 5.14
CA ARG A 100 10.34 0.49 6.56
C ARG A 100 10.88 1.70 7.33
N ALA A 101 11.95 2.32 6.85
CA ALA A 101 12.53 3.51 7.47
C ALA A 101 11.55 4.68 7.49
N ALA A 102 10.82 4.92 6.39
CA ALA A 102 9.82 5.97 6.31
C ALA A 102 8.64 5.71 7.28
N ALA A 103 8.11 4.49 7.31
CA ALA A 103 6.97 4.12 8.15
C ALA A 103 7.31 4.10 9.65
N ALA A 104 8.57 3.88 10.03
CA ALA A 104 9.02 3.92 11.41
C ALA A 104 8.95 5.32 12.06
N THR A 105 8.72 6.37 11.26
CA THR A 105 8.48 7.75 11.75
C THR A 105 7.07 7.98 12.27
N LEU A 106 6.17 7.01 12.09
CA LEU A 106 4.83 7.05 12.66
C LEU A 106 4.89 6.41 14.05
N HIS A 107 4.46 7.18 15.06
CA HIS A 107 4.73 6.85 16.45
C HIS A 107 3.47 6.58 17.27
N SER A 108 2.30 6.92 16.72
CA SER A 108 1.00 6.71 17.36
C SER A 108 0.14 5.73 16.55
N ASP A 109 -0.69 4.95 17.24
CA ASP A 109 -1.71 4.09 16.62
C ASP A 109 -2.69 4.88 15.73
N SER A 110 -2.83 6.18 15.98
CA SER A 110 -3.67 7.09 15.19
C SER A 110 -3.01 7.59 13.90
N ASP A 111 -1.68 7.48 13.76
CA ASP A 111 -0.95 8.08 12.64
C ASP A 111 -1.24 7.37 11.31
N ALA A 112 -1.24 6.03 11.30
CA ALA A 112 -1.52 5.27 10.08
C ALA A 112 -2.96 5.47 9.54
N PRO A 113 -4.02 5.43 10.38
CA PRO A 113 -5.37 5.85 9.96
C PRO A 113 -5.44 7.30 9.48
N ALA A 114 -4.70 8.23 10.09
CA ALA A 114 -4.67 9.63 9.68
C ALA A 114 -4.06 9.79 8.27
N VAL A 115 -2.91 9.17 8.01
CA VAL A 115 -2.27 9.15 6.67
C VAL A 115 -3.19 8.51 5.63
N ALA A 116 -3.80 7.37 5.95
CA ALA A 116 -4.75 6.72 5.04
C ALA A 116 -5.96 7.62 4.72
N ALA A 117 -6.55 8.26 5.74
CA ALA A 117 -7.66 9.19 5.56
C ALA A 117 -7.28 10.41 4.69
N PHE A 118 -6.06 10.91 4.80
CA PHE A 118 -5.56 11.96 3.92
C PHE A 118 -5.43 11.46 2.46
N ILE A 119 -4.78 10.31 2.23
CA ILE A 119 -4.53 9.76 0.88
C ILE A 119 -5.82 9.45 0.12
N VAL A 120 -6.83 8.86 0.75
CA VAL A 120 -8.05 8.47 0.03
C VAL A 120 -9.01 9.65 -0.22
N THR A 121 -8.84 10.77 0.49
CA THR A 121 -9.69 11.96 0.32
C THR A 121 -9.06 13.04 -0.57
N SER A 122 -7.75 13.01 -0.79
CA SER A 122 -7.06 13.85 -1.78
C SER A 122 -7.38 13.49 -3.24
N LEU A 123 -8.18 12.43 -3.45
CA LEU A 123 -8.66 11.96 -4.75
C LEU A 123 -10.04 12.53 -5.15
N SER A 124 -10.73 13.20 -4.23
CA SER A 124 -12.11 13.69 -4.43
C SER A 124 -12.19 15.16 -4.81
N ARG A 125 -11.08 15.78 -5.22
CA ARG A 125 -11.02 17.18 -5.69
C ARG A 125 -10.35 17.28 -7.04
#